data_AF-A0A940TYP3-F1
#
_entry.id   AF-A0A940TYP3-F1
#
_cell.length_a   1.000
_cell.length_b   1.000
_cell.length_c   1.000
_cell.angle_alpha   90.00
_cell.angle_beta   90.00
_cell.angle_gamma   90.00
#
_symmetry.space_group_name_H-M   'P 1'
#
loop_
_entity.id
_entity.type
_entity.pdbx_description
1 polymer ?
#
loop_
_entity_poly.entity_id
_entity_poly.type
_entity_poly.pdbx_seq_one_letter_code
_entity_poly.pdbx_strand_id
1 'polypeptide(L)'
;LARQMDREQIVVVQETEYTGAGKHHNSQLSFARQNGIEVRRGDPKDNVPGKAIVIPERLDQVWGKPQDMERLRLSYLKNAAKAHPKELWNDNDVAFLAADLMVSPEWVQQKRRSL
;
A
#
# COMPACT_ATOMS: atom_id res chain seq x y z
N LEU A 1 3.21 -0.10 13.75
CA LEU A 1 4.46 -0.76 14.18
C LEU A 1 4.89 -0.25 15.55
N ALA A 2 5.50 0.94 15.67
CA ALA A 2 6.01 1.49 16.95
C ALA A 2 4.99 1.48 18.12
N ARG A 3 3.70 1.70 17.85
CA ARG A 3 2.63 1.68 18.88
C ARG A 3 2.32 0.29 19.47
N GLN A 4 2.73 -0.78 18.79
CA GLN A 4 2.51 -2.18 19.18
C GLN A 4 3.81 -2.85 19.63
N MET A 5 4.92 -2.10 19.67
CA MET A 5 6.22 -2.59 20.05
C MET A 5 6.45 -2.37 21.54
N ASP A 6 7.20 -3.28 22.16
CA ASP A 6 7.62 -3.13 23.54
C ASP A 6 8.61 -1.98 23.69
N ARG A 7 8.66 -1.40 24.89
CA ARG A 7 9.51 -0.24 25.21
C ARG A 7 10.98 -0.41 24.84
N GLU A 8 11.47 -1.65 24.85
CA GLU A 8 12.88 -2.00 24.62
C GLU A 8 13.19 -2.27 23.13
N GLN A 9 12.18 -2.30 22.26
CA GLN A 9 12.38 -2.57 20.85
C GLN A 9 12.74 -1.28 20.09
N ILE A 10 13.76 -1.38 19.24
CA ILE A 10 14.28 -0.26 18.45
C ILE A 10 13.64 -0.28 17.05
N VAL A 11 13.15 0.87 16.60
CA VAL A 11 12.70 1.08 15.22
C VAL A 11 13.77 1.88 14.47
N VAL A 12 14.33 1.29 13.42
CA VAL A 12 15.17 2.01 12.47
C VAL A 12 14.27 2.57 11.37
N VAL A 13 14.20 3.90 11.28
CA VAL A 13 13.44 4.60 10.24
C VAL A 13 14.44 5.28 9.30
N GLN A 14 14.34 4.99 8.01
CA GLN A 14 15.04 5.76 6.99
C GLN A 14 14.05 6.75 6.39
N GLU A 15 14.22 8.02 6.70
CA GLU A 15 13.45 9.08 6.05
C GLU A 15 14.21 9.59 4.83
N THR A 16 13.51 9.74 3.70
CA THR A 16 13.98 10.52 2.57
C THR A 16 13.38 11.91 2.69
N GLU A 17 14.22 12.90 3.02
CA GLU A 17 13.77 14.28 3.09
C GLU A 17 13.42 14.78 1.68
N TYR A 18 12.14 15.04 1.46
CA TYR A 18 11.66 15.66 0.23
C TYR A 18 11.68 17.18 0.44
N THR A 19 12.72 17.86 -0.06
CA THR A 19 12.94 19.30 0.14
C THR A 19 11.68 20.13 -0.21
N GLY A 20 11.19 20.88 0.78
CA GLY A 20 9.84 21.43 0.87
C GLY A 20 9.56 22.74 0.13
N ALA A 21 9.93 22.87 -1.14
CA ALA A 21 9.43 24.00 -1.95
C ALA A 21 7.96 23.73 -2.37
N GLY A 22 7.02 24.53 -1.85
CA GLY A 22 5.61 24.54 -2.30
C GLY A 22 4.64 23.55 -1.64
N LYS A 23 5.06 22.76 -0.64
CA LYS A 23 4.23 21.75 0.05
C LYS A 23 3.68 22.20 1.40
N HIS A 24 3.33 23.48 1.54
CA HIS A 24 2.75 23.94 2.81
C HIS A 24 1.37 23.29 3.00
N HIS A 25 1.20 22.49 4.05
CA HIS A 25 -0.02 21.71 4.31
C HIS A 25 -1.29 22.58 4.23
N ASN A 26 -1.24 23.81 4.74
CA ASN A 26 -2.40 24.72 4.69
C ASN A 26 -2.77 25.16 3.26
N SER A 27 -1.80 25.28 2.35
CA SER A 27 -2.07 25.63 0.95
C SER A 27 -2.75 24.47 0.22
N GLN A 28 -2.34 23.24 0.51
CA GLN A 28 -2.98 22.03 -0.05
C GLN A 28 -4.41 21.85 0.45
N LEU A 29 -4.66 22.06 1.75
CA LEU A 29 -6.01 21.99 2.31
C LEU A 29 -6.92 23.11 1.77
N SER A 30 -6.37 24.32 1.60
CA SER A 30 -7.12 25.44 1.01
C SER A 30 -7.49 25.16 -0.44
N PHE A 31 -6.54 24.64 -1.23
CA PHE A 31 -6.80 24.21 -2.60
C PHE A 31 -7.84 23.09 -2.67
N ALA A 32 -7.77 22.09 -1.78
CA ALA A 32 -8.76 21.02 -1.73
C ALA A 32 -10.18 21.57 -1.47
N ARG A 33 -10.33 22.48 -0.51
CA ARG A 33 -11.62 23.16 -0.24
C ARG A 33 -12.14 23.91 -1.47
N GLN A 34 -11.28 24.64 -2.18
CA GLN A 34 -11.65 25.35 -3.40
C GLN A 34 -12.13 24.42 -4.51
N ASN A 35 -11.67 23.16 -4.52
CA ASN A 35 -12.09 22.13 -5.46
C ASN A 35 -13.29 21.30 -4.94
N GLY A 36 -14.00 21.78 -3.90
CA GLY A 36 -15.19 21.12 -3.37
C GLY A 36 -14.92 19.88 -2.50
N ILE A 37 -13.66 19.65 -2.11
CA ILE A 37 -13.30 18.57 -1.18
C ILE A 37 -13.60 19.04 0.25
N GLU A 38 -14.35 18.24 0.99
CA GLU A 38 -14.63 18.50 2.40
C GLU A 38 -13.35 18.34 3.24
N VAL A 39 -13.04 19.31 4.10
CA VAL A 39 -11.90 19.24 5.02
C VAL A 39 -12.37 19.49 6.44
N ARG A 40 -12.38 18.43 7.26
CA ARG A 40 -12.85 18.45 8.66
C ARG A 40 -11.96 17.64 9.59
N ARG A 41 -12.17 17.80 10.90
CA ARG A 41 -11.64 16.89 11.91
C ARG A 41 -12.60 15.71 12.15
N GLY A 42 -12.07 14.54 12.51
CA GLY A 42 -12.86 13.35 12.82
C GLY A 42 -12.08 12.03 12.71
N ASP A 43 -12.77 10.90 12.54
CA ASP A 43 -12.14 9.59 12.33
C ASP A 43 -11.55 9.49 10.91
N PRO A 44 -10.22 9.27 10.75
CA PRO A 44 -9.58 9.10 9.45
C PRO A 44 -10.16 7.97 8.59
N LYS A 45 -10.93 7.03 9.14
CA LYS A 45 -11.64 5.99 8.37
C LYS A 45 -12.64 6.55 7.37
N ASP A 46 -13.18 7.74 7.64
CA ASP A 46 -14.13 8.43 6.78
C ASP A 46 -13.46 9.15 5.60
N ASN A 47 -12.12 9.07 5.46
CA ASN A 47 -11.43 9.64 4.32
C ASN A 47 -11.90 8.99 3.00
N VAL A 48 -12.26 9.83 2.04
CA VAL A 48 -12.64 9.40 0.69
C VAL A 48 -11.86 10.22 -0.34
N PRO A 49 -10.95 9.59 -1.11
CA PRO A 49 -10.17 10.29 -2.13
C PRO A 49 -11.05 11.09 -3.08
N GLY A 50 -10.71 12.37 -3.29
CA GLY A 50 -11.45 13.29 -4.15
C GLY A 50 -12.80 13.79 -3.59
N LYS A 51 -13.17 13.42 -2.36
CA LYS A 51 -14.42 13.88 -1.73
C LYS A 51 -14.21 14.47 -0.33
N ALA A 52 -13.45 13.80 0.53
CA ALA A 52 -13.26 14.21 1.92
C ALA A 52 -11.84 13.93 2.42
N ILE A 53 -11.24 14.95 3.04
CA ILE A 53 -10.00 14.89 3.82
C ILE A 53 -10.37 15.05 5.30
N VAL A 54 -10.27 13.96 6.06
CA VAL A 54 -10.59 13.88 7.48
C VAL A 54 -9.28 13.85 8.28
N ILE A 55 -9.02 14.94 8.98
CA ILE A 55 -7.85 15.14 9.83
C ILE A 55 -8.13 14.50 11.20
N PRO A 56 -7.26 13.63 11.73
CA PRO A 56 -7.46 13.02 13.03
C PRO A 56 -7.54 14.08 14.14
N GLU A 57 -8.43 13.88 15.09
CA GLU A 57 -8.50 14.66 16.33
C GLU A 57 -7.40 14.26 17.31
N ARG A 58 -6.99 13.00 17.28
CA ARG A 58 -5.98 12.39 18.14
C ARG A 58 -5.07 11.51 17.30
N LEU A 59 -3.78 11.47 17.64
CA LEU A 59 -2.80 10.63 16.95
C LEU A 59 -3.16 9.14 17.00
N ASP A 60 -3.89 8.71 18.03
CA ASP A 60 -4.27 7.32 18.19
C ASP A 60 -5.30 6.84 17.15
N GLN A 61 -5.99 7.75 16.46
CA GLN A 61 -6.92 7.46 15.36
C GLN A 61 -6.20 7.14 14.04
N VAL A 62 -4.88 7.37 13.94
CA VAL A 62 -4.11 6.99 12.77
C VAL A 62 -3.76 5.50 12.87
N TRP A 63 -4.43 4.69 12.05
CA TRP A 63 -4.25 3.24 11.98
C TRP A 63 -3.77 2.82 10.59
N GLY A 64 -2.79 1.92 10.55
CA GLY A 64 -2.51 1.16 9.35
C GLY A 64 -3.67 0.19 9.08
N LYS A 65 -3.98 -0.03 7.80
CA LYS A 65 -4.92 -1.09 7.41
C LYS A 65 -4.11 -2.38 7.21
N PRO A 66 -4.58 -3.55 7.70
CA PRO A 66 -4.00 -4.82 7.34
C PRO A 66 -4.01 -4.95 5.82
N GLN A 67 -2.85 -5.21 5.23
CA GLN A 67 -2.74 -5.42 3.80
C GLN A 67 -2.92 -6.92 3.53
N ASP A 68 -3.87 -7.25 2.66
CA ASP A 68 -4.05 -8.62 2.20
C ASP A 68 -2.90 -9.00 1.26
N MET A 69 -1.95 -9.76 1.81
CA MET A 69 -0.77 -10.22 1.08
C MET A 69 -1.11 -11.24 -0.01
N GLU A 70 -2.14 -12.07 0.17
CA GLU A 70 -2.55 -13.01 -0.88
C GLU A 70 -3.13 -12.27 -2.08
N ARG A 71 -3.97 -11.25 -1.82
CA ARG A 71 -4.49 -10.38 -2.89
C ARG A 71 -3.37 -9.68 -3.65
N LEU A 72 -2.33 -9.20 -2.96
CA LEU A 72 -1.17 -8.58 -3.62
C LEU A 72 -0.40 -9.58 -4.49
N ARG A 73 -0.11 -10.77 -3.97
CA ARG A 73 0.57 -11.82 -4.75
C ARG A 73 -0.20 -12.20 -6.01
N LEU A 74 -1.53 -12.35 -5.90
CA LEU A 74 -2.38 -12.61 -7.07
C LEU A 74 -2.37 -11.45 -8.07
N SER A 75 -2.41 -10.20 -7.59
CA SER A 75 -2.32 -9.03 -8.46
C SER A 75 -0.99 -8.96 -9.21
N TYR A 76 0.12 -9.32 -8.53
CA TYR A 76 1.43 -9.40 -9.14
C TYR A 76 1.44 -10.44 -10.27
N LEU A 77 0.96 -11.67 -10.00
CA LEU A 77 0.89 -12.73 -11.01
C LEU A 77 0.03 -12.34 -12.22
N LYS A 78 -1.10 -11.64 -12.01
CA LYS A 78 -1.93 -11.10 -13.09
C LYS A 78 -1.18 -10.09 -13.95
N ASN A 79 -0.37 -9.23 -13.33
CA ASN A 79 0.43 -8.25 -14.06
C ASN A 79 1.57 -8.93 -14.83
N ALA A 80 2.23 -9.93 -14.23
CA ALA A 80 3.22 -10.76 -14.94
C ALA A 80 2.60 -11.45 -16.16
N ALA A 81 1.39 -12.02 -16.02
CA ALA A 81 0.69 -12.69 -17.12
C ALA A 81 0.29 -11.75 -18.27
N LYS A 82 0.07 -10.46 -17.99
CA LYS A 82 -0.16 -9.43 -19.03
C LYS A 82 1.11 -9.11 -19.80
N ALA A 83 2.26 -9.09 -19.13
CA ALA A 83 3.55 -8.82 -19.75
C ALA A 83 4.09 -10.03 -20.52
N HIS A 84 3.86 -11.24 -20.00
CA HIS A 84 4.29 -12.49 -20.60
C HIS A 84 3.22 -13.58 -20.37
N PRO A 85 2.60 -14.11 -21.45
CA PRO A 85 1.48 -15.06 -21.34
C PRO A 85 1.79 -16.23 -20.41
N LYS A 86 0.86 -16.51 -19.51
CA LYS A 86 1.03 -17.53 -18.48
C LYS A 86 1.24 -18.92 -19.06
N GLU A 87 0.79 -19.21 -20.28
CA GLU A 87 0.97 -20.49 -20.97
C GLU A 87 2.43 -20.74 -21.33
N LEU A 88 3.23 -19.67 -21.51
CA LEU A 88 4.63 -19.74 -21.93
C LEU A 88 5.60 -19.84 -20.75
N TRP A 89 5.13 -19.66 -19.51
CA TRP A 89 5.99 -19.73 -18.33
C TRP A 89 6.65 -21.10 -18.22
N ASN A 90 7.98 -21.09 -18.27
CA ASN A 90 8.82 -22.26 -18.05
C ASN A 90 9.19 -22.38 -16.56
N ASP A 91 9.99 -23.40 -16.22
CA ASP A 91 10.36 -23.67 -14.83
C ASP A 91 11.20 -22.55 -14.19
N ASN A 92 12.02 -21.84 -14.98
CA ASN A 92 12.78 -20.68 -14.48
C ASN A 92 11.86 -19.51 -14.15
N ASP A 93 10.85 -19.24 -14.99
CA ASP A 93 9.87 -18.18 -14.74
C ASP A 93 9.09 -18.47 -13.46
N VAL A 94 8.67 -19.73 -13.27
CA VAL A 94 7.94 -20.16 -12.07
C VAL A 94 8.81 -20.08 -10.83
N ALA A 95 10.07 -20.51 -10.90
CA ALA A 95 11.03 -20.41 -9.80
C ALA A 95 11.30 -18.94 -9.43
N PHE A 96 11.46 -18.08 -10.43
CA PHE A 96 11.63 -16.64 -10.24
C PHE A 96 10.42 -16.01 -9.53
N LEU A 97 9.21 -16.25 -10.04
CA LEU A 97 7.96 -15.72 -9.47
C LEU A 97 7.74 -16.22 -8.03
N ALA A 98 8.06 -17.48 -7.75
CA ALA A 98 7.95 -18.05 -6.42
C ALA A 98 8.90 -17.38 -5.42
N ALA A 99 10.16 -17.17 -5.83
CA ALA A 99 11.15 -16.47 -5.02
C ALA A 99 10.74 -15.02 -4.73
N ASP A 100 10.32 -14.27 -5.75
CA ASP A 100 9.94 -12.86 -5.61
C ASP A 100 8.68 -12.67 -4.73
N LEU A 101 7.74 -13.61 -4.80
CA LEU A 101 6.51 -13.59 -3.99
C LEU A 101 6.66 -14.22 -2.61
N MET A 102 7.84 -14.78 -2.30
CA MET A 102 8.13 -15.58 -1.11
C MET A 102 7.07 -16.68 -0.88
N VAL A 103 6.85 -17.50 -1.91
CA VAL A 103 5.93 -18.65 -1.90
C VAL A 103 6.60 -19.86 -2.55
N SER A 104 5.95 -21.02 -2.51
CA SER A 104 6.48 -22.21 -3.18
C SER A 104 6.18 -22.20 -4.69
N PRO A 105 7.01 -22.84 -5.53
CA PRO A 105 6.72 -23.02 -6.95
C PRO A 105 5.37 -23.69 -7.22
N GLU A 106 4.95 -24.64 -6.38
CA GLU A 106 3.66 -25.32 -6.48
C GLU A 106 2.49 -24.35 -6.30
N TRP A 107 2.64 -23.36 -5.40
CA TRP A 107 1.62 -22.32 -5.22
C TRP A 107 1.44 -21.49 -6.49
N VAL A 108 2.54 -21.10 -7.14
CA VAL A 108 2.49 -20.35 -8.41
C VAL A 108 1.81 -21.19 -9.49
N GLN A 109 2.18 -22.47 -9.61
CA GLN A 109 1.55 -23.39 -10.59
C GLN A 109 0.06 -23.60 -10.31
N GLN A 110 -0.35 -23.69 -9.04
CA GLN A 110 -1.75 -23.79 -8.66
C GLN A 110 -2.52 -22.53 -9.09
N LYS A 111 -2.01 -21.35 -8.73
CA LYS A 111 -2.69 -20.07 -9.03
C LYS A 111 -2.66 -19.75 -10.53
N ARG A 112 -1.64 -20.15 -11.27
CA ARG A 112 -1.54 -20.04 -12.75
C ARG A 112 -2.79 -20.56 -13.45
N ARG A 113 -3.37 -21.66 -12.96
CA ARG A 113 -4.62 -22.23 -13.52
C ARG A 113 -5.82 -21.30 -13.36
N SER A 114 -5.83 -20.50 -12.30
CA SER A 114 -6.92 -19.57 -11.94
C SER A 114 -6.69 -18.10 -12.33
N LEU A 115 -5.52 -17.77 -12.89
CA LEU A 115 -5.20 -16.43 -13.40
C LEU A 115 -6.04 -16.09 -14.63
#